data_AF-A0A4S2LHL2-F1
#
_entry.id   AF-A0A4S2LHL2-F1
#
_cell.length_a   1.000
_cell.length_b   1.000
_cell.length_c   1.000
_cell.angle_alpha   90.00
_cell.angle_beta   90.00
_cell.angle_gamma   90.00
#
_symmetry.space_group_name_H-M   'P 1'
#
loop_
_entity.id
_entity.type
_entity.pdbx_description
1 polymer ?
#
loop_
_entity_poly.entity_id
_entity_poly.type
_entity_poly.pdbx_seq_one_letter_code
_entity_poly.pdbx_strand_id
1 'polypeptide(L)'
;MAYCRYINKMLKNDPDCRPYLPLDPFNDDLYKTTKNGVVLCKLVNIAFPRAIDERAVHKNTIIFYPSQMVDNVLLALTAAQCNGCPVSDFLVDDLTNNSALSRCIILEVVWQIIKCGFFRRMNLHEHPELCKLKQTEEDILDVKCVPPEDLLMRYVNFHLKWAGVDKRLTDIGIELADCVIYAHLLPAIAPVTIRGRLIPPGQVLVDENIANRAKAVLQNLREMEADMFLCLNDFTDSHIHLQSRARLHLATIAYLFLQFPGELVNPRRMNEHPEQEGVSELSSRNFENSCAVTPFVTHSCASLRDGLISRQLFEVLRTGSTKGLKFITEFQQVRKIAQYIYNNTNVVRLVQGYPLPLPHLDSEKLSRTDEPCCLSLLLELLRGYIAKDHYDEVELLRWTNEQLYRAGRSVELRSFNDRAIVEENLFAVVLNNLTNGMADSRHLTSKKLDNAAYSISVAHKAGYPVYTRPEHFISCNGAFVALAFATLRWHPPRH
;
A
#
# COMPACT_ATOMS: atom_id res chain seq x y z
N MET A 1 9.61 20.83 -6.17
CA MET A 1 9.42 19.41 -5.82
C MET A 1 8.06 18.92 -6.32
N ALA A 2 8.04 17.78 -7.01
CA ALA A 2 6.85 17.17 -7.63
C ALA A 2 5.75 16.79 -6.62
N TYR A 3 6.13 16.29 -5.44
CA TYR A 3 5.17 15.84 -4.44
C TYR A 3 4.30 16.97 -3.88
N CYS A 4 4.82 18.20 -3.77
CA CYS A 4 4.03 19.37 -3.40
C CYS A 4 2.85 19.59 -4.36
N ARG A 5 3.08 19.47 -5.68
CA ARG A 5 2.03 19.63 -6.70
C ARG A 5 0.99 18.51 -6.61
N TYR A 6 1.42 17.27 -6.37
CA TYR A 6 0.50 16.15 -6.15
C TYR A 6 -0.39 16.40 -4.92
N ILE A 7 0.21 16.75 -3.78
CA ILE A 7 -0.52 17.06 -2.54
C ILE A 7 -1.50 18.23 -2.76
N ASN A 8 -1.05 19.31 -3.39
CA ASN A 8 -1.89 20.47 -3.71
C ASN A 8 -3.08 20.10 -4.59
N LYS A 9 -2.91 19.19 -5.57
CA LYS A 9 -4.00 18.73 -6.43
C LYS A 9 -4.99 17.87 -5.65
N MET A 10 -4.50 16.88 -4.91
CA MET A 10 -5.35 15.89 -4.25
C MET A 10 -6.09 16.45 -3.03
N LEU A 11 -5.50 17.41 -2.31
CA LEU A 11 -6.07 17.98 -1.09
C LEU A 11 -6.59 19.41 -1.27
N LYS A 12 -6.72 19.89 -2.52
CA LYS A 12 -7.16 21.27 -2.83
C LYS A 12 -8.45 21.69 -2.11
N ASN A 13 -9.39 20.75 -1.99
CA ASN A 13 -10.73 20.98 -1.44
C ASN A 13 -10.88 20.45 -0.02
N ASP A 14 -9.82 19.93 0.61
CA ASP A 14 -9.89 19.42 1.97
C ASP A 14 -9.94 20.59 2.97
N PRO A 15 -10.99 20.68 3.82
CA PRO A 15 -11.18 21.80 4.73
C PRO A 15 -10.10 21.88 5.82
N ASP A 16 -9.58 20.74 6.28
CA ASP A 16 -8.57 20.66 7.34
C ASP A 16 -7.18 21.03 6.80
N CYS A 17 -6.93 20.80 5.51
CA CYS A 17 -5.66 21.14 4.86
C CYS A 17 -5.56 22.60 4.39
N ARG A 18 -6.67 23.35 4.34
CA ARG A 18 -6.69 24.74 3.86
C ARG A 18 -5.63 25.66 4.48
N PRO A 19 -5.29 25.58 5.79
CA PRO A 19 -4.25 26.43 6.39
C PRO A 19 -2.83 26.12 5.89
N TYR A 20 -2.60 24.94 5.32
CA TYR A 20 -1.28 24.45 4.93
C TYR A 20 -1.05 24.45 3.42
N LEU A 21 -2.09 24.72 2.63
CA LEU A 21 -2.06 24.64 1.16
C LEU A 21 -2.28 26.03 0.53
N PRO A 22 -1.67 26.29 -0.64
CA PRO A 22 -0.81 25.39 -1.41
C PRO A 22 0.62 25.33 -0.86
N LEU A 23 1.25 24.15 -0.93
CA LEU A 23 2.68 23.96 -0.69
C LEU A 23 3.49 24.53 -1.85
N ASP A 24 4.45 25.41 -1.57
CA ASP A 24 5.38 25.90 -2.58
C ASP A 24 6.44 24.82 -2.88
N PRO A 25 6.61 24.40 -4.16
CA PRO A 25 7.60 23.42 -4.55
C PRO A 25 9.06 23.89 -4.44
N PHE A 26 9.33 25.17 -4.20
CA PHE A 26 10.67 25.77 -4.19
C PHE A 26 11.20 26.11 -2.79
N ASN A 27 10.41 25.91 -1.74
CA ASN A 27 10.80 26.19 -0.36
C ASN A 27 10.66 24.94 0.55
N ASP A 28 10.74 25.14 1.86
CA ASP A 28 10.67 24.08 2.86
C ASP A 28 9.24 23.72 3.32
N ASP A 29 8.18 24.17 2.63
CA ASP A 29 6.79 24.01 3.08
C ASP A 29 6.36 22.55 3.23
N LEU A 30 6.79 21.67 2.31
CA LEU A 30 6.54 20.23 2.42
C LEU A 30 7.06 19.67 3.74
N TYR A 31 8.30 20.02 4.08
CA TYR A 31 8.95 19.52 5.29
C TYR A 31 8.27 20.06 6.54
N LYS A 32 7.97 21.36 6.59
CA LYS A 32 7.28 21.98 7.73
C LYS A 32 5.88 21.39 7.94
N THR A 33 5.14 21.20 6.85
CA THR A 33 3.76 20.72 6.90
C THR A 33 3.67 19.25 7.29
N THR A 34 4.63 18.44 6.84
CA THR A 34 4.70 17.01 7.23
C THR A 34 4.87 16.84 8.74
N LYS A 35 5.61 17.75 9.40
CA LYS A 35 5.84 17.71 10.86
C LYS A 35 4.57 17.92 11.69
N ASN A 36 3.61 18.67 11.17
CA ASN A 36 2.31 18.85 11.81
C ASN A 36 1.45 17.55 11.75
N GLY A 37 1.72 16.69 10.77
CA GLY A 37 1.12 15.37 10.62
C GLY A 37 -0.29 15.36 10.00
N VAL A 38 -1.01 16.48 9.97
CA VAL A 38 -2.37 16.55 9.37
C VAL A 38 -2.35 16.21 7.88
N VAL A 39 -1.48 16.88 7.10
CA VAL A 39 -1.37 16.61 5.65
C VAL A 39 -0.89 15.19 5.38
N LEU A 40 -0.01 14.63 6.24
CA LEU A 40 0.44 13.25 6.10
C LEU A 40 -0.69 12.25 6.35
N CYS A 41 -1.50 12.45 7.40
CA CYS A 41 -2.71 11.65 7.66
C CYS A 41 -3.69 11.70 6.47
N LYS A 42 -3.92 12.90 5.93
CA LYS A 42 -4.81 13.10 4.78
C LYS A 42 -4.28 12.46 3.51
N LEU A 43 -2.96 12.53 3.29
CA LEU A 43 -2.30 11.84 2.18
C LEU A 43 -2.46 10.31 2.29
N VAL A 44 -2.35 9.75 3.49
CA VAL A 44 -2.63 8.32 3.74
C VAL A 44 -4.07 7.99 3.35
N ASN A 45 -5.07 8.80 3.75
CA ASN A 45 -6.47 8.58 3.35
C ASN A 45 -6.74 8.73 1.84
N ILE A 46 -5.97 9.56 1.13
CA ILE A 46 -6.02 9.64 -0.34
C ILE A 46 -5.50 8.34 -0.97
N ALA A 47 -4.38 7.80 -0.49
CA ALA A 47 -3.81 6.55 -0.98
C ALA A 47 -4.66 5.32 -0.58
N PHE A 48 -5.16 5.32 0.66
CA PHE A 48 -5.85 4.22 1.33
C PHE A 48 -7.16 4.74 1.95
N PRO A 49 -8.27 4.71 1.19
CA PRO A 49 -9.55 5.21 1.67
C PRO A 49 -9.95 4.54 2.99
N ARG A 50 -10.33 5.36 3.98
CA ARG A 50 -10.75 4.93 5.32
C ARG A 50 -9.64 4.24 6.14
N ALA A 51 -8.37 4.41 5.80
CA ALA A 51 -7.26 3.91 6.61
C ALA A 51 -7.15 4.61 7.96
N ILE A 52 -7.40 5.92 7.99
CA ILE A 52 -7.41 6.74 9.20
C ILE A 52 -8.80 7.30 9.42
N ASP A 53 -9.39 6.97 10.56
CA ASP A 53 -10.55 7.67 11.08
C ASP A 53 -10.14 9.07 11.52
N GLU A 54 -10.64 10.08 10.81
CA GLU A 54 -10.19 11.44 11.03
C GLU A 54 -10.58 12.02 12.40
N ARG A 55 -11.48 11.37 13.16
CA ARG A 55 -11.76 11.73 14.55
C ARG A 55 -10.54 11.52 15.47
N ALA A 56 -9.58 10.68 15.07
CA ALA A 56 -8.34 10.46 15.82
C ALA A 56 -7.29 11.56 15.57
N VAL A 57 -7.43 12.34 14.50
CA VAL A 57 -6.45 13.35 14.06
C VAL A 57 -6.62 14.66 14.85
N HIS A 58 -5.51 15.23 15.30
CA HIS A 58 -5.50 16.60 15.83
C HIS A 58 -5.53 17.62 14.69
N LYS A 59 -6.68 18.27 14.48
CA LYS A 59 -6.97 19.14 13.32
C LYS A 59 -6.91 20.64 13.60
N ASN A 60 -6.44 21.07 14.78
CA ASN A 60 -6.43 22.48 15.14
C ASN A 60 -5.60 23.30 14.14
N THR A 61 -6.08 24.50 13.78
CA THR A 61 -5.36 25.42 12.87
C THR A 61 -3.94 25.73 13.37
N ILE A 62 -3.77 25.75 14.68
CA ILE A 62 -2.47 25.78 15.34
C ILE A 62 -2.44 24.63 16.34
N ILE A 63 -1.54 23.67 16.12
CA ILE A 63 -1.25 22.60 17.08
C ILE A 63 -0.21 23.14 18.05
N PHE A 64 -0.65 23.56 19.24
CA PHE A 64 0.23 24.18 20.24
C PHE A 64 1.12 23.16 20.96
N TYR A 65 0.68 21.92 21.09
CA TYR A 65 1.36 20.89 21.85
C TYR A 65 2.22 20.01 20.92
N PRO A 66 3.55 19.94 21.11
CA PRO A 66 4.41 19.06 20.32
C PRO A 66 3.97 17.60 20.34
N SER A 67 3.41 17.13 21.46
CA SER A 67 2.85 15.78 21.58
C SER A 67 1.72 15.50 20.58
N GLN A 68 0.87 16.48 20.26
CA GLN A 68 -0.19 16.31 19.27
C GLN A 68 0.35 16.20 17.84
N MET A 69 1.50 16.82 17.55
CA MET A 69 2.20 16.65 16.27
C MET A 69 2.80 15.25 16.16
N VAL A 70 3.47 14.80 17.24
CA VAL A 70 4.00 13.43 17.35
C VAL A 70 2.89 12.40 17.14
N ASP A 71 1.76 12.56 17.82
CA ASP A 71 0.60 11.69 17.68
C ASP A 71 0.08 11.63 16.22
N ASN A 72 -0.02 12.76 15.53
CA ASN A 72 -0.48 12.78 14.13
C ASN A 72 0.53 12.11 13.18
N VAL A 73 1.83 12.36 13.37
CA VAL A 73 2.88 11.73 12.54
C VAL A 73 2.92 10.22 12.78
N LEU A 74 2.85 9.79 14.03
CA LEU A 74 2.82 8.38 14.42
C LEU A 74 1.57 7.66 13.89
N LEU A 75 0.41 8.31 13.99
CA LEU A 75 -0.84 7.84 13.38
C LEU A 75 -0.66 7.60 11.89
N ALA A 76 -0.12 8.58 11.15
CA ALA A 76 0.06 8.46 9.72
C ALA A 76 1.06 7.35 9.33
N LEU A 77 2.20 7.26 10.02
CA LEU A 77 3.22 6.22 9.78
C LEU A 77 2.69 4.82 10.06
N THR A 78 2.02 4.63 11.18
CA THR A 78 1.47 3.33 11.59
C THR A 78 0.31 2.91 10.69
N ALA A 79 -0.57 3.85 10.33
CA ALA A 79 -1.66 3.58 9.39
C ALA A 79 -1.14 3.26 7.99
N ALA A 80 -0.12 3.98 7.49
CA ALA A 80 0.51 3.66 6.21
C ALA A 80 1.13 2.26 6.22
N GLN A 81 1.85 1.90 7.29
CA GLN A 81 2.42 0.56 7.48
C GLN A 81 1.35 -0.52 7.43
N CYS A 82 0.28 -0.39 8.23
CA CYS A 82 -0.82 -1.35 8.28
C CYS A 82 -1.66 -1.41 6.98
N ASN A 83 -1.43 -0.49 6.04
CA ASN A 83 -2.02 -0.49 4.70
C ASN A 83 -1.00 -0.86 3.59
N GLY A 84 0.13 -1.47 3.95
CA GLY A 84 1.07 -2.05 3.00
C GLY A 84 2.19 -1.13 2.53
N CYS A 85 2.43 0.01 3.21
CA CYS A 85 3.64 0.80 2.95
C CYS A 85 4.84 0.23 3.73
N PRO A 86 6.01 0.07 3.09
CA PRO A 86 7.25 -0.33 3.75
C PRO A 86 7.88 0.86 4.49
N VAL A 87 7.23 1.28 5.59
CA VAL A 87 7.62 2.46 6.39
C VAL A 87 7.81 2.11 7.87
N SER A 88 7.98 0.82 8.20
CA SER A 88 8.19 0.35 9.58
C SER A 88 9.46 0.90 10.22
N ASP A 89 10.49 1.14 9.40
CA ASP A 89 11.85 1.42 9.88
C ASP A 89 12.09 2.90 10.22
N PHE A 90 11.18 3.78 9.82
CA PHE A 90 11.28 5.21 10.14
C PHE A 90 10.83 5.46 11.59
N LEU A 91 11.21 6.57 12.20
CA LEU A 91 10.69 7.00 13.50
C LEU A 91 10.03 8.36 13.38
N VAL A 92 9.25 8.77 14.38
CA VAL A 92 8.66 10.11 14.38
C VAL A 92 9.76 11.17 14.32
N ASP A 93 10.83 10.98 15.08
CA ASP A 93 11.99 11.88 15.11
C ASP A 93 12.68 12.03 13.75
N ASP A 94 12.66 10.99 12.90
CA ASP A 94 13.20 11.06 11.55
C ASP A 94 12.44 12.03 10.66
N LEU A 95 11.15 12.26 10.93
CA LEU A 95 10.30 13.17 10.18
C LEU A 95 10.18 14.55 10.84
N THR A 96 10.45 14.67 12.15
CA THR A 96 10.28 15.92 12.90
C THR A 96 11.56 16.72 13.06
N ASN A 97 12.74 16.09 13.00
CA ASN A 97 14.01 16.79 13.11
C ASN A 97 14.31 17.68 11.88
N ASN A 98 15.23 18.64 12.00
CA ASN A 98 15.55 19.61 10.92
C ASN A 98 16.76 19.21 10.06
N SER A 99 17.26 17.98 10.18
CA SER A 99 18.45 17.54 9.47
C SER A 99 18.21 17.38 7.95
N ALA A 100 19.28 17.40 7.17
CA ALA A 100 19.22 17.07 5.74
C ALA A 100 18.72 15.63 5.51
N LEU A 101 19.10 14.69 6.39
CA LEU A 101 18.63 13.30 6.34
C LEU A 101 17.12 13.20 6.53
N SER A 102 16.54 13.97 7.46
CA SER A 102 15.09 14.03 7.67
C SER A 102 14.34 14.46 6.41
N ARG A 103 14.87 15.43 5.66
CA ARG A 103 14.29 15.83 4.37
C ARG A 103 14.24 14.66 3.38
N CYS A 104 15.29 13.86 3.29
CA CYS A 104 15.31 12.66 2.45
C CYS A 104 14.29 11.62 2.93
N ILE A 105 14.18 11.39 4.24
CA ILE A 105 13.23 10.45 4.83
C ILE A 105 11.78 10.88 4.56
N ILE A 106 11.46 12.17 4.74
CA ILE A 106 10.14 12.73 4.42
C ILE A 106 9.78 12.47 2.95
N LEU A 107 10.72 12.71 2.02
CA LEU A 107 10.49 12.44 0.61
C LEU A 107 10.29 10.95 0.31
N GLU A 108 11.00 10.07 1.01
CA GLU A 108 10.84 8.63 0.87
C GLU A 108 9.49 8.14 1.42
N VAL A 109 9.08 8.60 2.61
CA VAL A 109 7.76 8.26 3.18
C VAL A 109 6.63 8.73 2.28
N VAL A 110 6.68 9.97 1.81
CA VAL A 110 5.67 10.51 0.88
C VAL A 110 5.65 9.71 -0.43
N TRP A 111 6.83 9.34 -0.95
CA TRP A 111 6.93 8.50 -2.14
C TRP A 111 6.29 7.12 -1.92
N GLN A 112 6.61 6.43 -0.81
CA GLN A 112 6.06 5.11 -0.52
C GLN A 112 4.53 5.14 -0.40
N ILE A 113 3.97 6.15 0.27
CA ILE A 113 2.51 6.33 0.37
C ILE A 113 1.87 6.50 -1.03
N ILE A 114 2.46 7.34 -1.88
CA ILE A 114 1.97 7.57 -3.25
C ILE A 114 2.10 6.29 -4.09
N LYS A 115 3.27 5.64 -4.08
CA LYS A 115 3.57 4.43 -4.85
C LYS A 115 2.62 3.30 -4.47
N CYS A 116 2.54 2.96 -3.19
CA CYS A 116 1.67 1.89 -2.69
C CYS A 116 0.19 2.20 -2.93
N GLY A 117 -0.23 3.47 -2.80
CA GLY A 117 -1.59 3.92 -3.10
C GLY A 117 -1.99 3.69 -4.56
N PHE A 118 -1.07 3.87 -5.51
CA PHE A 118 -1.30 3.50 -6.91
C PHE A 118 -1.29 1.98 -7.11
N PHE A 119 -0.26 1.31 -6.60
CA PHE A 119 -0.01 -0.10 -6.90
C PHE A 119 -1.06 -1.04 -6.33
N ARG A 120 -1.57 -0.76 -5.11
CA ARG A 120 -2.61 -1.61 -4.51
C ARG A 120 -3.85 -1.74 -5.39
N ARG A 121 -4.12 -0.71 -6.20
CA ARG A 121 -5.28 -0.64 -7.10
C ARG A 121 -5.05 -1.40 -8.39
N MET A 122 -3.81 -1.65 -8.79
CA MET A 122 -3.46 -2.35 -10.03
C MET A 122 -3.61 -3.88 -9.88
N ASN A 123 -4.83 -4.32 -9.59
CA ASN A 123 -5.18 -5.72 -9.39
C ASN A 123 -6.42 -6.08 -10.24
N LEU A 124 -6.70 -7.38 -10.38
CA LEU A 124 -7.79 -7.85 -11.25
C LEU A 124 -9.19 -7.66 -10.65
N HIS A 125 -9.29 -7.41 -9.34
CA HIS A 125 -10.57 -7.10 -8.69
C HIS A 125 -11.04 -5.69 -9.06
N GLU A 126 -10.15 -4.69 -8.99
CA GLU A 126 -10.43 -3.29 -9.38
C GLU A 126 -10.38 -3.08 -10.90
N HIS A 127 -9.45 -3.74 -11.60
CA HIS A 127 -9.17 -3.55 -13.02
C HIS A 127 -9.07 -4.89 -13.78
N PRO A 128 -10.21 -5.59 -14.01
CA PRO A 128 -10.22 -6.87 -14.72
C PRO A 128 -9.69 -6.77 -16.16
N GLU A 129 -9.69 -5.58 -16.76
CA GLU A 129 -9.12 -5.30 -18.08
C GLU A 129 -7.61 -5.56 -18.17
N LEU A 130 -6.89 -5.62 -17.04
CA LEU A 130 -5.47 -6.02 -16.99
C LEU A 130 -5.24 -7.42 -17.59
N CYS A 131 -6.26 -8.29 -17.64
CA CYS A 131 -6.19 -9.57 -18.35
C CYS A 131 -5.82 -9.42 -19.84
N LYS A 132 -6.07 -8.27 -20.48
CA LYS A 132 -5.65 -8.01 -21.87
C LYS A 132 -4.14 -7.79 -22.01
N LEU A 133 -3.44 -7.50 -20.93
CA LEU A 133 -1.98 -7.33 -20.89
C LEU A 133 -1.22 -8.65 -20.74
N LYS A 134 -1.95 -9.76 -20.69
CA LYS A 134 -1.40 -11.11 -20.65
C LYS A 134 -0.59 -11.40 -21.92
N GLN A 135 0.60 -11.96 -21.74
CA GLN A 135 1.42 -12.43 -22.86
C GLN A 135 0.99 -13.83 -23.31
N THR A 136 1.46 -14.28 -24.47
CA THR A 136 1.04 -15.55 -25.09
C THR A 136 1.25 -16.76 -24.17
N GLU A 137 2.36 -16.78 -23.42
CA GLU A 137 2.77 -17.90 -22.56
C GLU A 137 2.27 -17.82 -21.11
N GLU A 138 1.46 -16.80 -20.79
CA GLU A 138 0.97 -16.53 -19.44
C GLU A 138 -0.48 -16.99 -19.28
N ASP A 139 -0.81 -17.48 -18.09
CA ASP A 139 -2.18 -17.64 -17.62
C ASP A 139 -2.61 -16.47 -16.71
N ILE A 140 -3.83 -16.51 -16.18
CA ILE A 140 -4.36 -15.45 -15.30
C ILE A 140 -3.59 -15.39 -13.98
N LEU A 141 -3.16 -16.53 -13.43
CA LEU A 141 -2.38 -16.57 -12.20
C LEU A 141 -0.99 -15.97 -12.40
N ASP A 142 -0.40 -16.15 -13.58
CA ASP A 142 0.85 -15.50 -13.95
C ASP A 142 0.66 -13.97 -13.98
N VAL A 143 -0.43 -13.46 -14.58
CA VAL A 143 -0.77 -12.01 -14.58
C VAL A 143 -0.95 -11.45 -13.17
N LYS A 144 -1.58 -12.20 -12.26
CA LYS A 144 -1.74 -11.80 -10.85
C LYS A 144 -0.41 -11.60 -10.12
N CYS A 145 0.66 -12.22 -10.59
CA CYS A 145 2.01 -12.12 -10.01
C CYS A 145 2.92 -11.12 -10.75
N VAL A 146 2.45 -10.50 -11.85
CA VAL A 146 3.25 -9.51 -12.58
C VAL A 146 3.39 -8.25 -11.71
N PRO A 147 4.62 -7.73 -11.51
CA PRO A 147 4.83 -6.50 -10.77
C PRO A 147 4.06 -5.32 -11.39
N PRO A 148 3.52 -4.39 -10.58
CA PRO A 148 2.81 -3.23 -11.11
C PRO A 148 3.64 -2.39 -12.09
N GLU A 149 4.95 -2.23 -11.86
CA GLU A 149 5.86 -1.57 -12.80
C GLU A 149 5.81 -2.21 -14.20
N ASP A 150 5.84 -3.54 -14.26
CA ASP A 150 5.82 -4.30 -15.52
C ASP A 150 4.43 -4.25 -16.17
N LEU A 151 3.36 -4.29 -15.37
CA LEU A 151 1.99 -4.07 -15.88
C LEU A 151 1.86 -2.69 -16.52
N LEU A 152 2.44 -1.64 -15.93
CA LEU A 152 2.44 -0.30 -16.51
C LEU A 152 3.24 -0.23 -17.81
N MET A 153 4.38 -0.91 -17.91
CA MET A 153 5.12 -1.01 -19.17
C MET A 153 4.32 -1.75 -20.25
N ARG A 154 3.65 -2.85 -19.89
CA ARG A 154 2.75 -3.58 -20.79
C ARG A 154 1.57 -2.71 -21.24
N TYR A 155 0.99 -1.92 -20.34
CA TYR A 155 -0.06 -0.96 -20.64
C TYR A 155 0.39 0.07 -21.68
N VAL A 156 1.56 0.68 -21.50
CA VAL A 156 2.11 1.63 -22.48
C VAL A 156 2.35 0.94 -23.82
N ASN A 157 3.02 -0.20 -23.83
CA ASN A 157 3.34 -0.95 -25.05
C ASN A 157 2.09 -1.42 -25.81
N PHE A 158 1.02 -1.79 -25.09
CA PHE A 158 -0.25 -2.16 -25.68
C PHE A 158 -0.82 -1.00 -26.50
N HIS A 159 -0.84 0.21 -25.94
CA HIS A 159 -1.38 1.39 -26.61
C HIS A 159 -0.47 1.93 -27.72
N LEU A 160 0.86 1.82 -27.58
CA LEU A 160 1.78 2.13 -28.68
C LEU A 160 1.54 1.21 -29.88
N LYS A 161 1.41 -0.10 -29.63
CA LYS A 161 1.09 -1.07 -30.67
C LYS A 161 -0.28 -0.79 -31.31
N TRP A 162 -1.29 -0.46 -30.49
CA TRP A 162 -2.61 -0.07 -31.00
C TRP A 162 -2.52 1.15 -31.92
N ALA A 163 -1.68 2.13 -31.58
CA ALA A 163 -1.43 3.32 -32.38
C ALA A 163 -0.51 3.09 -33.61
N GLY A 164 -0.05 1.85 -33.85
CA GLY A 164 0.84 1.52 -34.96
C GLY A 164 2.28 2.02 -34.78
N VAL A 165 2.74 2.18 -33.53
CA VAL A 165 4.08 2.66 -33.20
C VAL A 165 4.99 1.48 -32.84
N ASP A 166 6.14 1.37 -33.51
CA ASP A 166 7.09 0.27 -33.28
C ASP A 166 7.96 0.45 -32.02
N LYS A 167 8.14 1.69 -31.55
CA LYS A 167 8.89 1.99 -30.33
C LYS A 167 8.25 1.27 -29.14
N ARG A 168 9.08 0.68 -28.27
CA ARG A 168 8.65 0.01 -27.05
C ARG A 168 9.24 0.64 -25.81
N LEU A 169 8.53 0.50 -24.70
CA LEU A 169 8.96 0.79 -23.35
C LEU A 169 9.50 -0.49 -22.70
N THR A 170 10.79 -0.52 -22.44
CA THR A 170 11.59 -1.49 -21.72
C THR A 170 12.20 -0.90 -20.44
N ASP A 171 12.43 0.42 -20.39
CA ASP A 171 12.93 1.12 -19.20
C ASP A 171 12.24 2.49 -19.02
N ILE A 172 11.48 2.62 -17.92
CA ILE A 172 10.72 3.83 -17.55
C ILE A 172 11.64 5.04 -17.32
N GLY A 173 12.85 4.84 -16.79
CA GLY A 173 13.78 5.91 -16.48
C GLY A 173 14.45 6.52 -17.71
N ILE A 174 14.55 5.75 -18.80
CA ILE A 174 15.33 6.13 -19.99
C ILE A 174 14.42 6.51 -21.16
N GLU A 175 13.49 5.64 -21.56
CA GLU A 175 12.83 5.77 -22.87
C GLU A 175 11.66 6.76 -22.89
N LEU A 176 11.19 7.20 -21.72
CA LEU A 176 10.18 8.24 -21.57
C LEU A 176 10.76 9.66 -21.66
N ALA A 177 12.06 9.81 -21.45
CA ALA A 177 12.71 11.11 -21.34
C ALA A 177 12.81 11.86 -22.69
N ASP A 178 12.76 11.15 -23.81
CA ASP A 178 12.82 11.77 -25.15
C ASP A 178 11.48 12.27 -25.66
N CYS A 179 10.42 12.22 -24.84
CA CYS A 179 9.05 12.64 -25.16
C CYS A 179 8.33 11.81 -26.22
N VAL A 180 8.99 10.87 -26.91
CA VAL A 180 8.40 10.17 -28.07
C VAL A 180 7.24 9.27 -27.64
N ILE A 181 7.45 8.50 -26.57
CA ILE A 181 6.41 7.61 -26.04
C ILE A 181 5.21 8.41 -25.56
N TYR A 182 5.42 9.50 -24.82
CA TYR A 182 4.31 10.36 -24.38
C TYR A 182 3.55 10.99 -25.55
N ALA A 183 4.25 11.45 -26.58
CA ALA A 183 3.62 12.06 -27.76
C ALA A 183 2.59 11.14 -28.40
N HIS A 184 2.88 9.83 -28.46
CA HIS A 184 1.96 8.82 -29.00
C HIS A 184 0.95 8.29 -27.96
N LEU A 185 1.38 8.07 -26.72
CA LEU A 185 0.57 7.47 -25.67
C LEU A 185 -0.61 8.37 -25.29
N LEU A 186 -0.37 9.66 -25.03
CA LEU A 186 -1.39 10.55 -24.47
C LEU A 186 -2.62 10.67 -25.38
N PRO A 187 -2.49 10.90 -26.70
CA PRO A 187 -3.65 10.90 -27.61
C PRO A 187 -4.35 9.53 -27.71
N ALA A 188 -3.60 8.43 -27.62
CA ALA A 188 -4.15 7.08 -27.72
C ALA A 188 -5.07 6.74 -26.54
N ILE A 189 -4.69 7.10 -25.32
CA ILE A 189 -5.45 6.80 -24.10
C ILE A 189 -6.48 7.88 -23.75
N ALA A 190 -6.34 9.08 -24.30
CA ALA A 190 -7.25 10.18 -24.01
C ALA A 190 -8.70 9.87 -24.44
N PRO A 191 -9.69 10.17 -23.58
CA PRO A 191 -11.09 10.12 -23.94
C PRO A 191 -11.39 11.03 -25.14
N VAL A 192 -12.40 10.66 -25.93
CA VAL A 192 -12.81 11.42 -27.14
C VAL A 192 -13.08 12.91 -26.82
N THR A 193 -13.61 13.21 -25.63
CA THR A 193 -13.90 14.57 -25.16
C THR A 193 -12.68 15.44 -24.91
N ILE A 194 -11.51 14.83 -24.65
CA ILE A 194 -10.24 15.54 -24.38
C ILE A 194 -9.31 15.45 -25.60
N ARG A 195 -9.37 14.35 -26.36
CA ARG A 195 -8.46 14.03 -27.47
C ARG A 195 -8.29 15.17 -28.48
N GLY A 196 -9.35 15.88 -28.83
CA GLY A 196 -9.29 17.02 -29.76
C GLY A 196 -8.55 18.26 -29.24
N ARG A 197 -8.31 18.36 -27.93
CA ARG A 197 -7.53 19.45 -27.30
C ARG A 197 -6.04 19.13 -27.19
N LEU A 198 -5.65 17.89 -27.43
CA LEU A 198 -4.26 17.46 -27.33
C LEU A 198 -3.48 17.81 -28.61
N ILE A 199 -2.22 18.17 -28.43
CA ILE A 199 -1.26 18.36 -29.51
C ILE A 199 -0.95 16.97 -30.10
N PRO A 200 -1.17 16.74 -31.41
CA PRO A 200 -0.99 15.43 -32.02
C PRO A 200 0.49 15.04 -32.12
N PRO A 201 0.83 13.74 -32.19
CA PRO A 201 2.22 13.27 -32.18
C PRO A 201 3.06 13.90 -33.29
N GLY A 202 2.50 14.03 -34.51
CA GLY A 202 3.20 14.63 -35.63
C GLY A 202 3.64 16.07 -35.38
N GLN A 203 2.87 16.87 -34.64
CA GLN A 203 3.27 18.23 -34.29
C GLN A 203 4.28 18.26 -33.15
N VAL A 204 4.16 17.36 -32.17
CA VAL A 204 5.14 17.23 -31.09
C VAL A 204 6.51 16.81 -31.63
N LEU A 205 6.55 15.84 -32.56
CA LEU A 205 7.78 15.19 -33.00
C LEU A 205 8.52 15.90 -34.13
N VAL A 206 7.89 16.89 -34.78
CA VAL A 206 8.54 17.75 -35.78
C VAL A 206 9.60 18.65 -35.13
N ASP A 207 9.47 18.97 -33.84
CA ASP A 207 10.44 19.81 -33.15
C ASP A 207 11.65 18.99 -32.69
N GLU A 208 12.83 19.29 -33.26
CA GLU A 208 14.08 18.62 -32.88
C GLU A 208 14.52 19.00 -31.45
N ASN A 209 14.09 20.15 -30.94
CA ASN A 209 14.46 20.63 -29.61
C ASN A 209 13.65 19.91 -28.53
N ILE A 210 14.34 19.12 -27.70
CA ILE A 210 13.74 18.38 -26.58
C ILE A 210 12.94 19.27 -25.62
N ALA A 211 13.36 20.52 -25.39
CA ALA A 211 12.65 21.43 -24.51
C ALA A 211 11.28 21.83 -25.06
N ASN A 212 11.17 21.99 -26.38
CA ASN A 212 9.89 22.30 -27.03
C ASN A 212 8.98 21.06 -27.07
N ARG A 213 9.54 19.88 -27.36
CA ARG A 213 8.79 18.61 -27.25
C ARG A 213 8.24 18.38 -25.85
N ALA A 214 9.07 18.59 -24.84
CA ALA A 214 8.69 18.47 -23.43
C ALA A 214 7.59 19.46 -23.04
N LYS A 215 7.64 20.72 -23.50
CA LYS A 215 6.55 21.69 -23.29
C LYS A 215 5.22 21.21 -23.88
N ALA A 216 5.24 20.66 -25.09
CA ALA A 216 4.04 20.12 -25.73
C ALA A 216 3.49 18.88 -24.98
N VAL A 217 4.36 17.97 -24.55
CA VAL A 217 3.97 16.83 -23.70
C VAL A 217 3.38 17.28 -22.36
N LEU A 218 4.02 18.23 -21.68
CA LEU A 218 3.52 18.78 -20.41
C LEU A 218 2.17 19.50 -20.58
N GLN A 219 1.95 20.16 -21.72
CA GLN A 219 0.65 20.75 -22.06
C GLN A 219 -0.42 19.66 -22.24
N ASN A 220 -0.12 18.58 -22.96
CA ASN A 220 -1.02 17.44 -23.09
C ASN A 220 -1.32 16.79 -21.74
N LEU A 221 -0.31 16.62 -20.88
CA LEU A 221 -0.51 16.12 -19.52
C LEU A 221 -1.43 17.03 -18.71
N ARG A 222 -1.32 18.36 -18.84
CA ARG A 222 -2.22 19.31 -18.16
C ARG A 222 -3.66 19.19 -18.64
N GLU A 223 -3.90 19.05 -19.95
CA GLU A 223 -5.23 18.80 -20.50
C GLU A 223 -5.86 17.50 -19.99
N MET A 224 -5.02 16.51 -19.69
CA MET A 224 -5.39 15.24 -19.07
C MET A 224 -5.32 15.25 -17.55
N GLU A 225 -5.12 16.43 -16.94
CA GLU A 225 -5.05 16.59 -15.49
C GLU A 225 -3.92 15.79 -14.79
N ALA A 226 -2.87 15.44 -15.52
CA ALA A 226 -1.73 14.60 -15.10
C ALA A 226 -0.40 15.37 -14.96
N ASP A 227 -0.42 16.70 -14.83
CA ASP A 227 0.76 17.58 -14.80
C ASP A 227 1.38 17.78 -13.40
N MET A 228 1.10 16.90 -12.45
CA MET A 228 1.57 17.06 -11.07
C MET A 228 3.01 16.57 -10.86
N PHE A 229 3.47 15.54 -11.55
CA PHE A 229 4.78 14.94 -11.27
C PHE A 229 5.91 15.52 -12.12
N LEU A 230 5.72 15.60 -13.44
CA LEU A 230 6.78 15.98 -14.38
C LEU A 230 6.87 17.50 -14.58
N CYS A 231 8.07 17.96 -14.90
CA CYS A 231 8.39 19.32 -15.32
C CYS A 231 9.44 19.29 -16.45
N LEU A 232 9.82 20.47 -16.96
CA LEU A 232 10.72 20.57 -18.12
C LEU A 232 12.07 19.87 -17.88
N ASN A 233 12.66 20.06 -16.70
CA ASN A 233 13.97 19.50 -16.35
C ASN A 233 13.98 17.98 -16.26
N ASP A 234 12.81 17.35 -16.07
CA ASP A 234 12.70 15.89 -16.08
C ASP A 234 13.00 15.31 -17.47
N PHE A 235 12.89 16.12 -18.53
CA PHE A 235 13.21 15.76 -19.90
C PHE A 235 14.55 16.33 -20.38
N THR A 236 14.85 17.60 -20.10
CA THR A 236 16.06 18.26 -20.63
C THR A 236 17.34 17.77 -19.96
N ASP A 237 17.29 17.44 -18.67
CA ASP A 237 18.48 17.07 -17.90
C ASP A 237 18.55 15.55 -17.67
N SER A 238 17.94 14.75 -18.56
CA SER A 238 17.56 13.33 -18.43
C SER A 238 18.65 12.34 -18.00
N HIS A 239 19.91 12.77 -17.85
CA HIS A 239 21.02 12.00 -17.30
C HIS A 239 21.29 12.23 -15.80
N ILE A 240 20.82 13.35 -15.21
CA ILE A 240 21.08 13.74 -13.80
C ILE A 240 20.00 13.22 -12.82
N HIS A 241 20.33 12.46 -11.77
CA HIS A 241 19.32 11.89 -10.84
C HIS A 241 18.30 10.92 -11.48
N LEU A 242 18.78 10.02 -12.34
CA LEU A 242 17.97 9.05 -13.10
C LEU A 242 16.90 8.33 -12.26
N GLN A 243 17.27 7.84 -11.08
CA GLN A 243 16.35 7.12 -10.18
C GLN A 243 15.18 7.99 -9.71
N SER A 244 15.43 9.25 -9.35
CA SER A 244 14.37 10.16 -8.90
C SER A 244 13.39 10.48 -10.02
N ARG A 245 13.87 10.66 -11.24
CA ARG A 245 12.99 10.86 -12.40
C ARG A 245 12.22 9.62 -12.80
N ALA A 246 12.83 8.45 -12.75
CA ALA A 246 12.14 7.20 -13.01
C ALA A 246 10.91 7.06 -12.09
N ARG A 247 11.01 7.48 -10.82
CA ARG A 247 9.85 7.56 -9.90
C ARG A 247 8.76 8.52 -10.38
N LEU A 248 9.12 9.69 -10.89
CA LEU A 248 8.16 10.68 -11.40
C LEU A 248 7.46 10.20 -12.68
N HIS A 249 8.21 9.60 -13.60
CA HIS A 249 7.64 8.98 -14.80
C HIS A 249 6.72 7.82 -14.44
N LEU A 250 7.16 6.92 -13.55
CA LEU A 250 6.35 5.81 -13.04
C LEU A 250 5.05 6.30 -12.42
N ALA A 251 5.10 7.32 -11.55
CA ALA A 251 3.91 7.91 -10.95
C ALA A 251 2.96 8.53 -11.97
N THR A 252 3.50 9.15 -13.02
CA THR A 252 2.72 9.72 -14.12
C THR A 252 2.00 8.62 -14.90
N ILE A 253 2.71 7.55 -15.29
CA ILE A 253 2.12 6.42 -16.01
C ILE A 253 1.09 5.69 -15.14
N ALA A 254 1.38 5.50 -13.85
CA ALA A 254 0.46 4.92 -12.87
C ALA A 254 -0.84 5.72 -12.77
N TYR A 255 -0.74 7.05 -12.64
CA TYR A 255 -1.90 7.93 -12.61
C TYR A 255 -2.69 7.87 -13.93
N LEU A 256 -2.00 7.92 -15.06
CA LEU A 256 -2.64 7.82 -16.39
C LEU A 256 -3.37 6.49 -16.58
N PHE A 257 -2.79 5.37 -16.14
CA PHE A 257 -3.48 4.06 -16.19
C PHE A 257 -4.78 4.09 -15.38
N LEU A 258 -4.74 4.56 -14.13
CA LEU A 258 -5.90 4.56 -13.25
C LEU A 258 -7.03 5.50 -13.70
N GLN A 259 -6.70 6.58 -14.44
CA GLN A 259 -7.69 7.53 -14.96
C GLN A 259 -8.13 7.20 -16.40
N PHE A 260 -7.22 6.64 -17.19
CA PHE A 260 -7.37 6.48 -18.64
C PHE A 260 -6.89 5.10 -19.09
N PRO A 261 -7.56 3.99 -18.71
CA PRO A 261 -7.19 2.65 -19.16
C PRO A 261 -7.25 2.47 -20.69
N GLY A 262 -7.94 3.38 -21.39
CA GLY A 262 -7.99 3.45 -22.86
C GLY A 262 -8.66 2.21 -23.47
N GLU A 263 -8.08 1.73 -24.57
CA GLU A 263 -8.52 0.55 -25.34
C GLU A 263 -8.47 -0.79 -24.56
N LEU A 264 -7.97 -0.79 -23.31
CA LEU A 264 -8.09 -1.94 -22.42
C LEU A 264 -9.54 -2.17 -21.97
N VAL A 265 -10.32 -1.12 -21.77
CA VAL A 265 -11.70 -1.29 -21.32
C VAL A 265 -12.56 -1.82 -22.45
N ASN A 266 -13.41 -2.81 -22.15
CA ASN A 266 -14.45 -3.22 -23.07
C ASN A 266 -15.68 -2.31 -22.87
N PRO A 267 -16.11 -1.52 -23.87
CA PRO A 267 -17.26 -0.63 -23.72
C PRO A 267 -18.54 -1.33 -23.27
N ARG A 268 -18.67 -2.64 -23.54
CA ARG A 268 -19.83 -3.45 -23.14
C ARG A 268 -19.85 -3.85 -21.66
N ARG A 269 -18.70 -3.80 -20.98
CA ARG A 269 -18.55 -4.18 -19.55
C ARG A 269 -18.32 -2.98 -18.63
N MET A 270 -18.47 -1.76 -19.15
CA MET A 270 -18.16 -0.53 -18.41
C MET A 270 -19.07 -0.29 -17.18
N ASN A 271 -20.19 -1.01 -17.07
CA ASN A 271 -21.14 -0.94 -15.96
C ASN A 271 -21.01 -2.10 -14.95
N GLU A 272 -20.05 -3.02 -15.13
CA GLU A 272 -19.81 -4.07 -14.15
C GLU A 272 -19.13 -3.47 -12.91
N HIS A 273 -19.66 -3.76 -11.72
CA HIS A 273 -19.02 -3.32 -10.48
C HIS A 273 -17.73 -4.10 -10.26
N PRO A 274 -16.64 -3.44 -9.80
CA PRO A 274 -15.42 -4.14 -9.45
C PRO A 274 -15.70 -5.23 -8.41
N GLU A 275 -15.04 -6.38 -8.56
CA GLU A 275 -15.07 -7.40 -7.51
C GLU A 275 -14.40 -6.85 -6.25
N GLN A 276 -14.85 -7.30 -5.08
CA GLN A 276 -14.20 -6.94 -3.82
C GLN A 276 -13.26 -8.06 -3.39
N GLU A 277 -12.01 -7.70 -3.13
CA GLU A 277 -11.06 -8.57 -2.47
C GLU A 277 -11.57 -8.95 -1.07
N GLY A 278 -11.34 -10.20 -0.66
CA GLY A 278 -11.70 -10.67 0.68
C GLY A 278 -10.96 -9.88 1.76
N VAL A 279 -11.65 -9.52 2.85
CA VAL A 279 -11.09 -8.70 3.94
C VAL A 279 -9.81 -9.31 4.53
N SER A 280 -9.80 -10.64 4.71
CA SER A 280 -8.65 -11.36 5.24
C SER A 280 -7.47 -11.39 4.26
N GLU A 281 -7.72 -11.57 2.96
CA GLU A 281 -6.69 -11.49 1.94
C GLU A 281 -6.09 -10.08 1.87
N LEU A 282 -6.91 -9.03 1.91
CA LEU A 282 -6.45 -7.65 1.94
C LEU A 282 -5.59 -7.35 3.18
N SER A 283 -6.00 -7.81 4.37
CA SER A 283 -5.16 -7.67 5.57
C SER A 283 -3.82 -8.40 5.43
N SER A 284 -3.81 -9.60 4.86
CA SER A 284 -2.59 -10.36 4.61
C SER A 284 -1.70 -9.65 3.57
N ARG A 285 -2.27 -9.14 2.47
CA ARG A 285 -1.57 -8.36 1.44
C ARG A 285 -0.93 -7.10 2.01
N ASN A 286 -1.64 -6.40 2.89
CA ASN A 286 -1.10 -5.24 3.58
C ASN A 286 0.08 -5.62 4.48
N PHE A 287 -0.02 -6.72 5.23
CA PHE A 287 1.10 -7.23 6.01
C PHE A 287 2.31 -7.57 5.12
N GLU A 288 2.11 -8.33 4.05
CA GLU A 288 3.19 -8.71 3.13
C GLU A 288 3.94 -7.48 2.58
N ASN A 289 3.21 -6.51 2.03
CA ASN A 289 3.80 -5.32 1.44
C ASN A 289 4.45 -4.39 2.49
N SER A 290 3.93 -4.37 3.73
CA SER A 290 4.55 -3.62 4.83
C SER A 290 5.95 -4.12 5.19
N CYS A 291 6.22 -5.41 4.92
CA CYS A 291 7.53 -6.05 5.11
C CYS A 291 8.52 -5.79 3.97
N ALA A 292 8.22 -4.86 3.05
CA ALA A 292 9.08 -4.49 1.92
C ALA A 292 9.43 -5.66 0.99
N VAL A 293 8.51 -6.61 0.81
CA VAL A 293 8.69 -7.74 -0.12
C VAL A 293 8.83 -7.26 -1.57
N THR A 294 9.57 -8.03 -2.36
CA THR A 294 9.78 -7.77 -3.78
C THR A 294 9.45 -9.02 -4.61
N PRO A 295 8.63 -8.90 -5.67
CA PRO A 295 7.91 -7.70 -6.11
C PRO A 295 6.76 -7.28 -5.17
N PHE A 296 6.17 -6.11 -5.43
CA PHE A 296 4.97 -5.65 -4.72
C PHE A 296 3.80 -6.61 -4.98
N VAL A 297 3.15 -7.06 -3.91
CA VAL A 297 2.08 -8.07 -3.95
C VAL A 297 0.74 -7.41 -4.25
N THR A 298 0.10 -7.81 -5.36
CA THR A 298 -1.26 -7.36 -5.71
C THR A 298 -2.33 -8.40 -5.40
N HIS A 299 -1.98 -9.70 -5.35
CA HIS A 299 -2.85 -10.82 -5.00
C HIS A 299 -2.08 -11.82 -4.13
N SER A 300 -2.36 -11.86 -2.82
CA SER A 300 -1.56 -12.62 -1.85
C SER A 300 -1.43 -14.09 -2.19
N CYS A 301 -2.56 -14.79 -2.38
CA CYS A 301 -2.52 -16.24 -2.60
C CYS A 301 -1.77 -16.61 -3.88
N ALA A 302 -1.90 -15.80 -4.93
CA ALA A 302 -1.17 -16.00 -6.17
C ALA A 302 0.34 -15.78 -5.99
N SER A 303 0.74 -14.72 -5.28
CA SER A 303 2.15 -14.38 -5.05
C SER A 303 2.91 -15.38 -4.18
N LEU A 304 2.23 -16.24 -3.42
CA LEU A 304 2.86 -17.32 -2.66
C LEU A 304 3.20 -18.56 -3.50
N ARG A 305 2.69 -18.67 -4.73
CA ARG A 305 2.75 -19.92 -5.52
C ARG A 305 4.16 -20.42 -5.80
N ASP A 306 5.13 -19.50 -5.92
CA ASP A 306 6.52 -19.81 -6.24
C ASP A 306 7.44 -19.92 -5.00
N GLY A 307 6.89 -19.65 -3.81
CA GLY A 307 7.59 -19.69 -2.52
C GLY A 307 8.57 -18.55 -2.24
N LEU A 308 8.76 -17.59 -3.16
CA LEU A 308 9.75 -16.52 -3.01
C LEU A 308 9.29 -15.40 -2.08
N ILE A 309 8.00 -15.07 -2.07
CA ILE A 309 7.44 -14.13 -1.08
C ILE A 309 7.47 -14.75 0.32
N SER A 310 7.04 -16.01 0.47
CA SER A 310 7.15 -16.72 1.75
C SER A 310 8.58 -16.72 2.29
N ARG A 311 9.57 -16.99 1.43
CA ARG A 311 10.99 -16.93 1.79
C ARG A 311 11.38 -15.57 2.38
N GLN A 312 10.96 -14.46 1.75
CA GLN A 312 11.26 -13.11 2.23
C GLN A 312 10.60 -12.84 3.58
N LEU A 313 9.34 -13.23 3.76
CA LEU A 313 8.64 -13.07 5.04
C LEU A 313 9.33 -13.83 6.18
N PHE A 314 9.84 -15.04 5.91
CA PHE A 314 10.63 -15.79 6.91
C PHE A 314 11.94 -15.10 7.28
N GLU A 315 12.60 -14.40 6.36
CA GLU A 315 13.79 -13.59 6.66
C GLU A 315 13.45 -12.34 7.49
N VAL A 316 12.25 -11.78 7.31
CA VAL A 316 11.72 -10.67 8.13
C VAL A 316 11.39 -11.14 9.55
N LEU A 317 10.78 -12.32 9.69
CA LEU A 317 10.52 -12.92 11.00
C LEU A 317 11.80 -13.22 11.76
N ARG A 318 12.76 -13.84 11.09
CA ARG A 318 14.05 -14.18 11.67
C ARG A 318 15.13 -14.17 10.60
N THR A 319 16.01 -13.17 10.68
CA THR A 319 17.13 -13.02 9.75
C THR A 319 18.02 -14.27 9.75
N GLY A 320 18.27 -14.80 8.56
CA GLY A 320 19.03 -16.03 8.33
C GLY A 320 18.23 -17.32 8.48
N SER A 321 16.90 -17.27 8.63
CA SER A 321 16.05 -18.46 8.71
C SER A 321 16.11 -19.33 7.46
N THR A 322 16.42 -18.74 6.29
CA THR A 322 16.48 -19.47 5.01
C THR A 322 17.89 -19.99 4.68
N LYS A 323 18.87 -19.78 5.57
CA LYS A 323 20.24 -20.28 5.38
C LYS A 323 20.24 -21.81 5.25
N GLY A 324 20.92 -22.30 4.22
CA GLY A 324 21.00 -23.75 3.92
C GLY A 324 19.85 -24.30 3.07
N LEU A 325 18.81 -23.49 2.80
CA LEU A 325 17.76 -23.85 1.84
C LEU A 325 18.03 -23.20 0.49
N LYS A 326 17.85 -23.97 -0.59
CA LYS A 326 18.03 -23.49 -1.95
C LYS A 326 16.67 -23.15 -2.56
N PHE A 327 16.48 -21.90 -2.98
CA PHE A 327 15.30 -21.48 -3.71
C PHE A 327 15.65 -21.20 -5.17
N ILE A 328 14.77 -21.60 -6.06
CA ILE A 328 14.83 -21.33 -7.50
C ILE A 328 14.24 -19.95 -7.73
N THR A 329 14.99 -19.05 -8.36
CA THR A 329 14.56 -17.68 -8.69
C THR A 329 14.31 -17.49 -10.20
N GLU A 330 14.89 -18.36 -11.02
CA GLU A 330 14.70 -18.37 -12.47
C GLU A 330 13.98 -19.66 -12.86
N PHE A 331 12.75 -19.52 -13.36
CA PHE A 331 11.87 -20.64 -13.65
C PHE A 331 11.92 -21.01 -15.14
N GLN A 332 12.03 -22.31 -15.41
CA GLN A 332 11.95 -22.85 -16.76
C GLN A 332 10.50 -23.14 -17.09
N GLN A 333 9.97 -22.56 -18.16
CA GLN A 333 8.53 -22.64 -18.49
C GLN A 333 7.97 -24.07 -18.47
N VAL A 334 8.71 -25.04 -19.02
CA VAL A 334 8.31 -26.47 -19.07
C VAL A 334 8.25 -27.12 -17.68
N ARG A 335 9.06 -26.65 -16.73
CA ARG A 335 9.19 -27.24 -15.38
C ARG A 335 8.68 -26.31 -14.28
N LYS A 336 8.03 -25.19 -14.62
CA LYS A 336 7.69 -24.11 -13.69
C LYS A 336 6.91 -24.60 -12.47
N ILE A 337 5.91 -25.46 -12.70
CA ILE A 337 5.06 -26.01 -11.63
C ILE A 337 5.87 -26.90 -10.66
N ALA A 338 6.75 -27.76 -11.19
CA ALA A 338 7.60 -28.61 -10.34
C ALA A 338 8.62 -27.77 -9.55
N GLN A 339 9.13 -26.69 -10.13
CA GLN A 339 10.05 -25.77 -9.45
C GLN A 339 9.33 -24.95 -8.35
N TYR A 340 8.08 -24.56 -8.58
CA TYR A 340 7.22 -23.95 -7.55
C TYR A 340 7.00 -24.90 -6.36
N ILE A 341 6.64 -26.15 -6.64
CA ILE A 341 6.44 -27.17 -5.58
C ILE A 341 7.74 -27.41 -4.81
N TYR A 342 8.89 -27.42 -5.51
CA TYR A 342 10.20 -27.53 -4.86
C TYR A 342 10.46 -26.38 -3.89
N ASN A 343 10.25 -25.14 -4.32
CA ASN A 343 10.39 -23.97 -3.45
C ASN A 343 9.43 -24.03 -2.25
N ASN A 344 8.14 -24.36 -2.48
CA ASN A 344 7.17 -24.47 -1.41
C ASN A 344 7.42 -25.65 -0.47
N THR A 345 8.11 -26.70 -0.93
CA THR A 345 8.60 -27.76 -0.06
C THR A 345 9.67 -27.23 0.91
N ASN A 346 10.51 -26.27 0.48
CA ASN A 346 11.40 -25.57 1.40
C ASN A 346 10.65 -24.62 2.34
N VAL A 347 9.55 -24.00 1.91
CA VAL A 347 8.67 -23.23 2.80
C VAL A 347 8.07 -24.12 3.90
N VAL A 348 7.61 -25.32 3.57
CA VAL A 348 7.12 -26.29 4.57
C VAL A 348 8.23 -26.66 5.56
N ARG A 349 9.48 -26.83 5.10
CA ARG A 349 10.63 -27.07 5.99
C ARG A 349 10.92 -25.89 6.92
N LEU A 350 10.76 -24.66 6.44
CA LEU A 350 10.88 -23.46 7.28
C LEU A 350 9.83 -23.45 8.39
N VAL A 351 8.57 -23.75 8.04
CA VAL A 351 7.46 -23.83 8.99
C VAL A 351 7.73 -24.89 10.05
N GLN A 352 8.24 -26.06 9.67
CA GLN A 352 8.62 -27.13 10.61
C GLN A 352 9.78 -26.74 11.53
N GLY A 353 10.67 -25.84 11.07
CA GLY A 353 11.77 -25.29 11.86
C GLY A 353 11.37 -24.10 12.74
N TYR A 354 10.09 -23.70 12.72
CA TYR A 354 9.56 -22.54 13.42
C TYR A 354 8.45 -22.96 14.39
N PRO A 355 8.26 -22.28 15.53
CA PRO A 355 7.13 -22.55 16.44
C PRO A 355 5.78 -22.04 15.89
N LEU A 356 5.47 -22.26 14.61
CA LEU A 356 4.16 -21.97 14.04
C LEU A 356 3.25 -23.21 14.15
N PRO A 357 2.00 -23.07 14.63
CA PRO A 357 1.05 -24.18 14.74
C PRO A 357 0.44 -24.59 13.38
N LEU A 358 1.28 -24.98 12.40
CA LEU A 358 0.87 -25.40 11.05
C LEU A 358 1.37 -26.81 10.68
N PRO A 359 0.92 -27.87 11.38
CA PRO A 359 1.37 -29.24 11.11
C PRO A 359 0.92 -29.80 9.74
N HIS A 360 -0.04 -29.15 9.07
CA HIS A 360 -0.69 -29.66 7.86
C HIS A 360 -0.52 -28.75 6.63
N LEU A 361 0.52 -27.89 6.62
CA LEU A 361 0.82 -27.08 5.45
C LEU A 361 1.28 -27.96 4.28
N ASP A 362 0.69 -27.75 3.11
CA ASP A 362 0.93 -28.57 1.92
C ASP A 362 1.56 -27.73 0.80
N SER A 363 2.73 -28.16 0.32
CA SER A 363 3.49 -27.43 -0.69
C SER A 363 2.81 -27.42 -2.06
N GLU A 364 2.06 -28.46 -2.41
CA GLU A 364 1.32 -28.54 -3.67
C GLU A 364 0.10 -27.61 -3.64
N LYS A 365 -0.63 -27.55 -2.51
CA LYS A 365 -1.73 -26.59 -2.30
C LYS A 365 -1.25 -25.15 -2.41
N LEU A 366 -0.11 -24.80 -1.80
CA LEU A 366 0.49 -23.47 -1.95
C LEU A 366 0.80 -23.16 -3.41
N SER A 367 1.43 -24.10 -4.14
CA SER A 367 1.76 -23.90 -5.56
C SER A 367 0.54 -23.81 -6.48
N ARG A 368 -0.60 -24.36 -6.05
CA ARG A 368 -1.90 -24.26 -6.72
C ARG A 368 -2.76 -23.10 -6.23
N THR A 369 -2.21 -22.21 -5.38
CA THR A 369 -2.89 -21.02 -4.86
C THR A 369 -4.18 -21.35 -4.08
N ASP A 370 -4.18 -22.47 -3.34
CA ASP A 370 -5.30 -22.85 -2.47
C ASP A 370 -5.49 -21.80 -1.36
N GLU A 371 -6.58 -21.02 -1.44
CA GLU A 371 -6.82 -19.88 -0.55
C GLU A 371 -6.75 -20.24 0.94
N PRO A 372 -7.42 -21.30 1.44
CA PRO A 372 -7.32 -21.67 2.85
C PRO A 372 -5.88 -21.97 3.30
N CYS A 373 -5.11 -22.69 2.47
CA CYS A 373 -3.72 -22.99 2.74
C CYS A 373 -2.85 -21.72 2.78
N CYS A 374 -3.01 -20.84 1.79
CA CYS A 374 -2.28 -19.57 1.70
C CYS A 374 -2.59 -18.63 2.87
N LEU A 375 -3.88 -18.41 3.16
CA LEU A 375 -4.29 -17.53 4.26
C LEU A 375 -3.89 -18.08 5.62
N SER A 376 -3.92 -19.40 5.81
CA SER A 376 -3.44 -20.03 7.04
C SER A 376 -1.93 -19.79 7.26
N LEU A 377 -1.11 -19.88 6.20
CA LEU A 377 0.31 -19.55 6.28
C LEU A 377 0.52 -18.07 6.63
N LEU A 378 -0.15 -17.16 5.93
CA LEU A 378 0.00 -15.72 6.14
C LEU A 378 -0.46 -15.29 7.54
N LEU A 379 -1.53 -15.89 8.07
CA LEU A 379 -2.01 -15.63 9.41
C LEU A 379 -0.97 -15.99 10.47
N GLU A 380 -0.34 -17.16 10.36
CA GLU A 380 0.70 -17.56 11.31
C GLU A 380 2.00 -16.76 11.16
N LEU A 381 2.38 -16.39 9.94
CA LEU A 381 3.49 -15.47 9.73
C LEU A 381 3.21 -14.12 10.43
N LEU A 382 1.98 -13.59 10.31
CA LEU A 382 1.58 -12.37 11.00
C LEU A 382 1.55 -12.54 12.54
N ARG A 383 1.10 -13.69 13.06
CA ARG A 383 1.18 -14.03 14.49
C ARG A 383 2.63 -14.05 14.98
N GLY A 384 3.53 -14.71 14.24
CA GLY A 384 4.96 -14.74 14.53
C GLY A 384 5.58 -13.34 14.54
N TYR A 385 5.20 -12.50 13.58
CA TYR A 385 5.66 -11.11 13.48
C TYR A 385 5.21 -10.26 14.69
N ILE A 386 3.93 -10.35 15.06
CA ILE A 386 3.35 -9.56 16.15
C ILE A 386 3.87 -10.03 17.51
N ALA A 387 3.88 -11.34 17.77
CA ALA A 387 4.22 -11.90 19.06
C ALA A 387 5.72 -12.19 19.23
N LYS A 388 6.54 -11.95 18.20
CA LYS A 388 7.97 -12.32 18.18
C LYS A 388 8.18 -13.77 18.64
N ASP A 389 7.37 -14.68 18.10
CA ASP A 389 7.39 -16.14 18.35
C ASP A 389 6.79 -16.61 19.69
N HIS A 390 6.11 -15.74 20.44
CA HIS A 390 5.51 -16.07 21.74
C HIS A 390 3.97 -16.11 21.70
N TYR A 391 3.37 -16.42 20.55
CA TYR A 391 1.92 -16.38 20.42
C TYR A 391 1.25 -17.56 21.16
N ASP A 392 0.51 -17.25 22.23
CA ASP A 392 -0.36 -18.18 22.95
C ASP A 392 -1.77 -17.56 23.12
N GLU A 393 -2.75 -18.05 22.36
CA GLU A 393 -4.10 -17.49 22.38
C GLU A 393 -4.80 -17.65 23.76
N VAL A 394 -4.45 -18.68 24.54
CA VAL A 394 -5.01 -18.91 25.88
C VAL A 394 -4.44 -17.89 26.88
N GLU A 395 -3.12 -17.65 26.83
CA GLU A 395 -2.50 -16.58 27.61
C GLU A 395 -3.10 -15.22 27.24
N LEU A 396 -3.25 -14.96 25.93
CA LEU A 396 -3.79 -13.71 25.43
C LEU A 396 -5.23 -13.46 25.90
N LEU A 397 -6.08 -14.49 25.87
CA LEU A 397 -7.45 -14.39 26.35
C LEU A 397 -7.50 -14.08 27.85
N ARG A 398 -6.67 -14.77 28.66
CA ARG A 398 -6.55 -14.49 30.10
C ARG A 398 -6.11 -13.06 30.35
N TRP A 399 -5.04 -12.61 29.69
CA TRP A 399 -4.55 -11.25 29.80
C TRP A 399 -5.62 -10.22 29.39
N THR A 400 -6.37 -10.49 28.33
CA THR A 400 -7.45 -9.60 27.86
C THR A 400 -8.53 -9.45 28.93
N ASN A 401 -8.98 -10.57 29.53
CA ASN A 401 -9.95 -10.54 30.63
C ASN A 401 -9.42 -9.80 31.86
N GLU A 402 -8.13 -9.94 32.20
CA GLU A 402 -7.51 -9.15 33.27
C GLU A 402 -7.52 -7.65 32.97
N GLN A 403 -7.25 -7.23 31.73
CA GLN A 403 -7.33 -5.82 31.34
C GLN A 403 -8.76 -5.26 31.41
N LEU A 404 -9.76 -6.06 31.02
CA LEU A 404 -11.16 -5.69 31.12
C LEU A 404 -11.62 -5.55 32.58
N TYR A 405 -11.22 -6.49 33.45
CA TYR A 405 -11.49 -6.41 34.88
C TYR A 405 -10.86 -5.16 35.52
N ARG A 406 -9.59 -4.84 35.18
CA ARG A 406 -8.92 -3.62 35.64
C ARG A 406 -9.61 -2.34 35.15
N ALA A 407 -10.21 -2.38 33.97
CA ALA A 407 -11.02 -1.28 33.43
C ALA A 407 -12.45 -1.23 34.03
N GLY A 408 -12.76 -2.06 35.04
CA GLY A 408 -14.05 -2.09 35.72
C GLY A 408 -15.17 -2.74 34.91
N ARG A 409 -14.84 -3.56 33.90
CA ARG A 409 -15.84 -4.34 33.14
C ARG A 409 -16.05 -5.70 33.77
N SER A 410 -17.31 -6.08 33.95
CA SER A 410 -17.71 -7.39 34.49
C SER A 410 -17.80 -8.49 33.43
N VAL A 411 -17.46 -8.20 32.17
CA VAL A 411 -17.50 -9.16 31.07
C VAL A 411 -16.27 -10.06 31.13
N GLU A 412 -16.48 -11.36 30.98
CA GLU A 412 -15.42 -12.36 30.84
C GLU A 412 -15.56 -13.05 29.48
N LEU A 413 -14.59 -12.81 28.60
CA LEU A 413 -14.54 -13.37 27.26
C LEU A 413 -14.15 -14.84 27.30
N ARG A 414 -14.86 -15.67 26.53
CA ARG A 414 -14.53 -17.09 26.34
C ARG A 414 -13.69 -17.36 25.09
N SER A 415 -13.73 -16.45 24.12
CA SER A 415 -12.93 -16.49 22.90
C SER A 415 -12.93 -15.13 22.23
N PHE A 416 -12.07 -14.93 21.23
CA PHE A 416 -12.06 -13.72 20.41
C PHE A 416 -13.19 -13.66 19.35
N ASN A 417 -14.04 -14.70 19.27
CA ASN A 417 -15.27 -14.69 18.46
C ASN A 417 -16.47 -14.07 19.21
N ASP A 418 -16.30 -13.69 20.49
CA ASP A 418 -17.40 -13.21 21.31
C ASP A 418 -17.97 -11.88 20.81
N ARG A 419 -19.29 -11.82 20.62
CA ARG A 419 -19.99 -10.63 20.12
C ARG A 419 -19.89 -9.45 21.09
N ALA A 420 -19.70 -9.73 22.39
CA ALA A 420 -19.50 -8.70 23.41
C ALA A 420 -18.35 -7.74 23.05
N ILE A 421 -17.31 -8.24 22.36
CA ILE A 421 -16.17 -7.42 21.91
C ILE A 421 -16.62 -6.24 21.06
N VAL A 422 -17.55 -6.49 20.15
CA VAL A 422 -18.08 -5.48 19.22
C VAL A 422 -19.21 -4.68 19.85
N GLU A 423 -20.09 -5.34 20.63
CA GLU A 423 -21.25 -4.72 21.26
C GLU A 423 -20.85 -3.68 22.31
N GLU A 424 -19.80 -3.95 23.07
CA GLU A 424 -19.32 -3.08 24.14
C GLU A 424 -18.02 -2.34 23.78
N ASN A 425 -17.56 -2.45 22.53
CA ASN A 425 -16.29 -1.87 22.04
C ASN A 425 -15.09 -2.24 22.95
N LEU A 426 -15.00 -3.49 23.37
CA LEU A 426 -14.03 -3.95 24.38
C LEU A 426 -12.58 -3.76 23.94
N PHE A 427 -12.30 -3.74 22.63
CA PHE A 427 -10.98 -3.39 22.12
C PHE A 427 -10.56 -1.97 22.54
N ALA A 428 -11.46 -0.99 22.43
CA ALA A 428 -11.19 0.38 22.89
C ALA A 428 -11.02 0.47 24.41
N VAL A 429 -11.74 -0.37 25.16
CA VAL A 429 -11.63 -0.44 26.63
C VAL A 429 -10.23 -0.91 27.04
N VAL A 430 -9.74 -2.00 26.44
CA VAL A 430 -8.39 -2.51 26.70
C VAL A 430 -7.35 -1.49 26.26
N LEU A 431 -7.50 -0.89 25.08
CA LEU A 431 -6.61 0.17 24.59
C LEU A 431 -6.52 1.33 25.57
N ASN A 432 -7.65 1.83 26.09
CA ASN A 432 -7.67 2.95 27.03
C ASN A 432 -6.97 2.66 28.36
N ASN A 433 -7.00 1.41 28.82
CA ASN A 433 -6.27 1.00 30.02
C ASN A 433 -4.74 1.07 29.80
N LEU A 434 -4.28 0.90 28.56
CA LEU A 434 -2.86 0.98 28.19
C LEU A 434 -2.42 2.40 27.85
N THR A 435 -3.31 3.24 27.30
CA THR A 435 -2.96 4.55 26.74
C THR A 435 -3.44 5.74 27.59
N ASN A 436 -3.81 5.50 28.85
CA ASN A 436 -4.33 6.52 29.75
C ASN A 436 -5.55 7.27 29.18
N GLY A 437 -6.45 6.55 28.50
CA GLY A 437 -7.72 7.12 28.00
C GLY A 437 -7.63 7.87 26.67
N MET A 438 -6.68 7.53 25.79
CA MET A 438 -6.54 8.20 24.48
C MET A 438 -7.76 8.07 23.56
N ALA A 439 -8.54 6.99 23.69
CA ALA A 439 -9.80 6.81 22.94
C ALA A 439 -10.95 7.51 23.66
N ASP A 440 -11.47 8.55 23.05
CA ASP A 440 -12.53 9.38 23.63
C ASP A 440 -13.91 8.75 23.40
N SER A 441 -14.58 8.43 24.51
CA SER A 441 -15.95 7.90 24.52
C SER A 441 -16.96 8.78 23.77
N ARG A 442 -16.72 10.10 23.66
CA ARG A 442 -17.59 11.04 22.92
C ARG A 442 -17.59 10.81 21.42
N HIS A 443 -16.57 10.14 20.89
CA HIS A 443 -16.50 9.75 19.48
C HIS A 443 -17.16 8.41 19.19
N LEU A 444 -17.55 7.64 20.21
CA LEU A 444 -18.29 6.39 20.03
C LEU A 444 -19.74 6.68 19.66
N THR A 445 -20.25 5.93 18.69
CA THR A 445 -21.58 6.08 18.11
C THR A 445 -22.35 4.76 18.16
N SER A 446 -23.59 4.74 17.67
CA SER A 446 -24.34 3.50 17.46
C SER A 446 -23.78 2.63 16.32
N LYS A 447 -22.93 3.18 15.44
CA LYS A 447 -22.36 2.46 14.31
C LYS A 447 -21.10 1.72 14.72
N LYS A 448 -21.26 0.42 14.97
CA LYS A 448 -20.17 -0.49 15.40
C LYS A 448 -18.95 -0.47 14.47
N LEU A 449 -19.17 -0.42 13.15
CA LEU A 449 -18.09 -0.37 12.15
C LEU A 449 -17.23 0.90 12.32
N ASP A 450 -17.88 2.04 12.51
CA ASP A 450 -17.21 3.33 12.70
C ASP A 450 -16.49 3.38 14.05
N ASN A 451 -17.03 2.74 15.10
CA ASN A 451 -16.33 2.65 16.38
C ASN A 451 -15.08 1.78 16.29
N ALA A 452 -15.14 0.66 15.57
CA ALA A 452 -13.98 -0.19 15.32
C ALA A 452 -12.90 0.58 14.53
N ALA A 453 -13.29 1.30 13.47
CA ALA A 453 -12.39 2.17 12.70
C ALA A 453 -11.71 3.23 13.57
N TYR A 454 -12.49 3.94 14.40
CA TYR A 454 -11.96 4.91 15.34
C TYR A 454 -10.96 4.28 16.31
N SER A 455 -11.31 3.13 16.90
CA SER A 455 -10.46 2.45 17.89
C SER A 455 -9.15 1.96 17.28
N ILE A 456 -9.17 1.45 16.05
CA ILE A 456 -7.96 1.08 15.30
C ILE A 456 -7.09 2.30 15.04
N SER A 457 -7.67 3.42 14.60
CA SER A 457 -6.90 4.66 14.40
C SER A 457 -6.35 5.22 15.72
N VAL A 458 -7.04 5.07 16.85
CA VAL A 458 -6.45 5.43 18.15
C VAL A 458 -5.30 4.49 18.53
N ALA A 459 -5.41 3.18 18.22
CA ALA A 459 -4.30 2.26 18.44
C ALA A 459 -3.08 2.63 17.58
N HIS A 460 -3.29 2.99 16.30
CA HIS A 460 -2.24 3.49 15.41
C HIS A 460 -1.60 4.78 15.92
N LYS A 461 -2.41 5.71 16.45
CA LYS A 461 -1.95 6.94 17.09
C LYS A 461 -1.10 6.68 18.32
N ALA A 462 -1.42 5.64 19.07
CA ALA A 462 -0.63 5.17 20.21
C ALA A 462 0.59 4.31 19.80
N GLY A 463 0.84 4.13 18.50
CA GLY A 463 1.99 3.40 17.97
C GLY A 463 1.82 1.89 17.84
N TYR A 464 0.61 1.34 18.04
CA TYR A 464 0.34 -0.09 17.88
C TYR A 464 -0.03 -0.42 16.42
N PRO A 465 0.75 -1.22 15.67
CA PRO A 465 0.46 -1.55 14.27
C PRO A 465 -0.59 -2.67 14.16
N VAL A 466 -1.87 -2.28 14.28
CA VAL A 466 -3.01 -3.19 14.15
C VAL A 466 -3.35 -3.41 12.68
N TYR A 467 -3.07 -4.60 12.15
CA TYR A 467 -3.41 -5.02 10.76
C TYR A 467 -4.87 -5.48 10.61
N THR A 468 -5.59 -5.62 11.72
CA THR A 468 -7.01 -5.98 11.73
C THR A 468 -7.87 -4.82 11.23
N ARG A 469 -8.79 -5.11 10.30
CA ARG A 469 -9.73 -4.12 9.76
C ARG A 469 -11.03 -4.07 10.56
N PRO A 470 -11.79 -2.96 10.50
CA PRO A 470 -13.09 -2.85 11.16
C PRO A 470 -14.06 -3.99 10.82
N GLU A 471 -14.05 -4.46 9.58
CA GLU A 471 -14.91 -5.53 9.09
C GLU A 471 -14.62 -6.89 9.78
N HIS A 472 -13.39 -7.13 10.24
CA HIS A 472 -13.05 -8.33 11.02
C HIS A 472 -13.72 -8.32 12.39
N PHE A 473 -13.81 -7.16 13.04
CA PHE A 473 -14.59 -7.01 14.27
C PHE A 473 -16.06 -7.29 13.99
N ILE A 474 -16.65 -6.66 12.97
CA ILE A 474 -18.08 -6.83 12.67
C ILE A 474 -18.46 -8.27 12.34
N SER A 475 -17.61 -8.98 11.61
CA SER A 475 -17.79 -10.40 11.30
C SER A 475 -17.41 -11.36 12.43
N CYS A 476 -16.93 -10.83 13.57
CA CYS A 476 -16.44 -11.61 14.72
C CYS A 476 -15.39 -12.65 14.30
N ASN A 477 -14.48 -12.28 13.39
CA ASN A 477 -13.41 -13.16 12.93
C ASN A 477 -12.35 -13.29 14.03
N GLY A 478 -12.49 -14.32 14.87
CA GLY A 478 -11.66 -14.51 16.07
C GLY A 478 -10.16 -14.54 15.80
N ALA A 479 -9.72 -15.05 14.64
CA ALA A 479 -8.30 -15.06 14.29
C ALA A 479 -7.75 -13.62 14.17
N PHE A 480 -8.42 -12.76 13.42
CA PHE A 480 -8.00 -11.35 13.26
C PHE A 480 -8.33 -10.48 14.47
N VAL A 481 -9.41 -10.77 15.21
CA VAL A 481 -9.71 -10.07 16.45
C VAL A 481 -8.67 -10.39 17.51
N ALA A 482 -8.27 -11.66 17.65
CA ALA A 482 -7.17 -12.06 18.53
C ALA A 482 -5.87 -11.34 18.16
N LEU A 483 -5.55 -11.22 16.85
CA LEU A 483 -4.38 -10.46 16.40
C LEU A 483 -4.40 -9.00 16.87
N ALA A 484 -5.55 -8.32 16.87
CA ALA A 484 -5.64 -6.94 17.35
C ALA A 484 -5.26 -6.83 18.84
N PHE A 485 -5.77 -7.73 19.69
CA PHE A 485 -5.38 -7.77 21.11
C PHE A 485 -3.92 -8.22 21.30
N ALA A 486 -3.44 -9.16 20.48
CA ALA A 486 -2.04 -9.59 20.49
C ALA A 486 -1.09 -8.44 20.19
N THR A 487 -1.44 -7.54 19.26
CA THR A 487 -0.69 -6.31 19.00
C THR A 487 -0.57 -5.46 20.26
N LEU A 488 -1.66 -5.25 21.00
CA LEU A 488 -1.63 -4.45 22.25
C LEU A 488 -0.78 -5.10 23.35
N ARG A 489 -0.70 -6.44 23.36
CA ARG A 489 0.01 -7.20 24.39
C ARG A 489 1.51 -7.37 24.13
N TRP A 490 1.87 -7.80 22.93
CA TRP A 490 3.22 -8.29 22.62
C TRP A 490 3.98 -7.42 21.62
N HIS A 491 3.31 -6.53 20.88
CA HIS A 491 3.97 -5.61 19.98
C HIS A 491 4.15 -4.26 20.68
N PRO A 492 5.36 -3.93 21.17
CA PRO A 492 5.57 -2.66 21.85
C PRO A 492 5.22 -1.50 20.91
N PRO A 493 4.60 -0.43 21.43
CA PRO A 493 4.25 0.71 20.60
C PRO A 493 5.51 1.36 20.03
N ARG A 494 5.42 1.78 18.76
CA ARG A 494 6.43 2.63 18.12
C ARG A 494 6.41 4.00 18.79
N HIS A 495 7.57 4.48 19.21
CA HIS A 495 7.74 5.81 19.81
C HIS A 495 8.49 6.74 18.86
#